data_AF-A0A9D9GUR9-F1
#
_entry.id   AF-A0A9D9GUR9-F1
#
_cell.length_a   1.000
_cell.length_b   1.000
_cell.length_c   1.000
_cell.angle_alpha   90.00
_cell.angle_beta   90.00
_cell.angle_gamma   90.00
#
_symmetry.space_group_name_H-M   'P 1'
#
loop_
_entity.id
_entity.type
_entity.pdbx_description
1 polymer ?
#
loop_
_entity_poly.entity_id
_entity_poly.type
_entity_poly.pdbx_seq_one_letter_code
_entity_poly.pdbx_strand_id
1 'polypeptide(L)' 'VSYYIKKALKLKIGSHKPGRDFVGTITKDQIREIAENKMPDLNCSTIESAMNIVAGQCRSMGVKVED' A
#
# COMPACT_ATOMS: atom_id res chain seq x y z
N VAL A 1 8.30 1.81 0.14
CA VAL A 1 6.94 1.23 0.11
C VAL A 1 6.14 1.77 -1.08
N SER A 2 6.11 3.10 -1.31
CA SER A 2 5.30 3.70 -2.40
C SER A 2 5.60 3.19 -3.82
N TYR A 3 6.86 2.83 -4.13
CA TYR A 3 7.22 2.22 -5.41
C TYR A 3 6.53 0.86 -5.63
N TYR A 4 6.47 0.01 -4.61
CA TYR A 4 5.83 -1.31 -4.70
C TYR A 4 4.32 -1.21 -4.86
N ILE A 5 3.68 -0.27 -4.14
CA ILE A 5 2.24 0.02 -4.28
C ILE A 5 1.93 0.50 -5.70
N LYS A 6 2.73 1.46 -6.22
CA LYS A 6 2.58 1.94 -7.61
C LYS A 6 2.80 0.84 -8.64
N LYS A 7 3.76 -0.06 -8.40
CA LYS A 7 4.05 -1.20 -9.28
C LYS A 7 2.91 -2.24 -9.28
N ALA A 8 2.37 -2.56 -8.10
CA ALA A 8 1.22 -3.45 -7.96
C ALA A 8 -0.02 -2.92 -8.67
N LEU A 9 -0.26 -1.60 -8.59
CA LEU A 9 -1.41 -0.94 -9.20
C LEU A 9 -1.17 -0.44 -10.63
N LYS A 10 0.05 -0.63 -11.18
CA LYS A 10 0.51 -0.06 -12.46
C LYS A 10 0.28 1.45 -12.58
N LEU A 11 0.33 2.18 -11.47
CA LEU A 11 0.11 3.62 -11.40
C LEU A 11 1.43 4.38 -11.56
N LYS A 12 1.46 5.38 -12.44
CA LYS A 12 2.61 6.28 -12.60
C LYS A 12 2.62 7.40 -11.55
N ILE A 13 1.46 7.82 -11.07
CA ILE A 13 1.25 8.96 -10.17
C ILE A 13 0.26 8.59 -9.06
N GLY A 14 0.41 9.18 -7.87
CA GLY A 14 -0.55 9.03 -6.77
C GLY A 14 -1.74 9.99 -6.92
N SER A 15 -2.73 9.88 -6.03
CA SER A 15 -3.87 10.81 -6.03
C SER A 15 -3.43 12.24 -5.74
N HIS A 16 -3.90 13.18 -6.56
CA HIS A 16 -3.73 14.62 -6.32
C HIS A 16 -4.65 15.14 -5.19
N LYS A 17 -5.70 14.40 -4.84
CA LYS A 17 -6.65 14.73 -3.76
C LYS A 17 -7.02 13.47 -2.96
N PRO A 18 -6.16 13.06 -2.01
CA PRO A 18 -6.43 11.92 -1.15
C PRO A 18 -7.79 12.06 -0.43
N GLY A 19 -8.64 11.03 -0.51
CA GLY A 19 -9.96 11.01 0.14
C GLY A 19 -11.13 11.49 -0.73
N ARG A 20 -10.89 12.13 -1.88
CA ARG A 20 -11.92 12.42 -2.90
C ARG A 20 -11.72 11.61 -4.15
N ASP A 21 -10.49 11.57 -4.65
CA ASP A 21 -10.14 10.84 -5.87
C ASP A 21 -9.33 9.60 -5.48
N PHE A 22 -9.92 8.42 -5.69
CA PHE A 22 -9.21 7.16 -5.52
C PHE A 22 -8.52 6.78 -6.83
N VAL A 23 -7.20 6.59 -6.79
CA VAL A 23 -6.40 6.28 -7.98
C VAL A 23 -6.24 4.77 -8.23
N GLY A 24 -6.72 3.92 -7.34
CA GLY A 24 -6.72 2.48 -7.51
C GLY A 24 -7.21 1.73 -6.28
N THR A 25 -7.40 0.42 -6.43
CA THR A 25 -7.79 -0.52 -5.37
C THR A 25 -6.70 -1.58 -5.20
N ILE A 26 -6.35 -1.88 -3.95
CA ILE A 26 -5.40 -2.93 -3.59
C ILE A 26 -6.08 -3.92 -2.65
N THR A 27 -5.86 -5.22 -2.85
CA THR A 27 -6.43 -6.28 -2.00
C THR A 27 -5.55 -6.56 -0.78
N LYS A 28 -6.09 -7.20 0.26
CA LYS A 28 -5.29 -7.59 1.43
C LYS A 28 -4.16 -8.55 1.08
N ASP A 29 -4.36 -9.45 0.13
CA ASP A 29 -3.30 -10.36 -0.35
C ASP A 29 -2.12 -9.60 -0.96
N GLN A 30 -2.41 -8.58 -1.78
CA GLN A 30 -1.35 -7.74 -2.37
C GLN A 30 -0.62 -6.91 -1.30
N ILE A 31 -1.36 -6.40 -0.30
CA ILE A 31 -0.73 -5.72 0.85
C ILE A 31 0.20 -6.67 1.58
N ARG A 32 -0.22 -7.92 1.78
CA ARG A 32 0.58 -8.95 2.45
C ARG A 32 1.86 -9.26 1.67
N GLU A 33 1.76 -9.51 0.37
CA GLU A 33 2.95 -9.73 -0.48
C GLU A 33 3.91 -8.53 -0.44
N ILE A 34 3.39 -7.30 -0.51
CA ILE A 34 4.22 -6.09 -0.43
C ILE A 34 4.86 -5.98 0.96
N ALA A 35 4.12 -6.30 2.02
CA ALA A 35 4.61 -6.28 3.39
C ALA A 35 5.71 -7.34 3.62
N GLU A 36 5.55 -8.56 3.12
CA GLU A 36 6.55 -9.62 3.20
C GLU A 36 7.82 -9.28 2.41
N ASN A 37 7.65 -8.81 1.17
CA ASN A 37 8.78 -8.38 0.34
C ASN A 37 9.54 -7.17 0.93
N LYS A 38 8.83 -6.29 1.66
CA LYS A 38 9.40 -5.08 2.26
C LYS A 38 9.76 -5.26 3.74
N MET A 39 9.44 -6.40 4.34
CA MET A 39 9.77 -6.75 5.72
C MET A 39 11.24 -6.50 6.08
N PRO A 40 12.24 -6.86 5.24
CA PRO A 40 13.65 -6.56 5.56
C PRO A 40 13.99 -5.06 5.59
N ASP A 41 13.18 -4.21 4.96
CA ASP A 41 13.35 -2.75 4.95
C ASP A 41 12.44 -2.04 5.98
N LEU A 42 11.51 -2.75 6.59
CA LEU A 42 10.54 -2.22 7.54
C LEU A 42 11.02 -2.54 8.96
N ASN A 43 10.97 -1.56 9.85
CA ASN A 43 11.28 -1.75 11.27
C ASN A 43 10.07 -2.36 12.01
N CYS A 44 9.54 -3.48 11.52
CA CYS A 44 8.37 -4.16 12.06
C CYS A 44 8.75 -5.52 12.61
N SER A 45 8.17 -5.88 13.75
CA SER A 45 8.39 -7.20 14.37
C SER A 45 7.41 -8.26 13.84
N THR A 46 6.28 -7.84 13.27
CA THR A 46 5.21 -8.74 12.77
C THR A 46 4.72 -8.32 11.39
N ILE A 47 4.20 -9.30 10.63
CA ILE A 47 3.61 -9.08 9.30
C ILE A 47 2.38 -8.17 9.39
N GLU A 48 1.57 -8.29 10.45
CA GLU A 48 0.42 -7.40 10.66
C GLU A 48 0.83 -5.93 10.83
N SER A 49 1.91 -5.66 11.56
CA SER A 49 2.45 -4.29 11.67
C SER A 49 2.91 -3.77 10.31
N ALA A 50 3.60 -4.61 9.53
CA ALA A 50 4.03 -4.25 8.18
C ALA A 50 2.82 -3.99 7.25
N MET A 51 1.79 -4.84 7.30
CA MET A 51 0.54 -4.64 6.56
C MET A 51 -0.16 -3.34 6.95
N ASN A 52 -0.22 -3.00 8.24
CA ASN A 52 -0.82 -1.74 8.70
C ASN A 52 -0.06 -0.51 8.17
N ILE A 53 1.28 -0.56 8.12
CA ILE A 53 2.09 0.52 7.54
C ILE A 53 1.80 0.67 6.04
N VAL A 54 1.74 -0.44 5.31
CA VAL A 54 1.43 -0.45 3.87
C VAL A 54 0.01 0.08 3.64
N ALA A 55 -0.98 -0.39 4.41
CA ALA A 55 -2.36 0.05 4.32
C ALA A 55 -2.52 1.57 4.61
N GLY A 56 -1.84 2.07 5.64
CA GLY A 56 -1.81 3.50 5.94
C GLY A 56 -1.22 4.32 4.80
N GLN A 57 -0.18 3.81 4.14
CA GLN A 57 0.43 4.47 2.99
C GLN A 57 -0.48 4.44 1.75
N CYS A 58 -1.18 3.32 1.50
CA CYS A 58 -2.21 3.23 0.47
C CYS A 58 -3.28 4.30 0.67
N ARG A 59 -3.79 4.47 1.90
CA ARG A 59 -4.80 5.48 2.24
C ARG A 59 -4.33 6.90 1.95
N SER A 60 -3.09 7.22 2.34
CA SER A 60 -2.46 8.54 2.09
C SER A 60 -2.25 8.81 0.60
N MET A 61 -2.00 7.77 -0.19
CA MET A 61 -1.88 7.86 -1.65
C MET A 61 -3.22 7.95 -2.40
N GLY A 62 -4.35 7.83 -1.70
CA GLY A 62 -5.66 7.72 -2.33
C GLY A 62 -5.90 6.36 -2.99
N VAL A 63 -5.32 5.29 -2.46
CA VAL A 63 -5.60 3.92 -2.86
C VAL A 63 -6.58 3.32 -1.86
N LYS A 64 -7.65 2.72 -2.38
CA LYS A 64 -8.66 2.04 -1.56
C LYS A 64 -8.19 0.62 -1.26
N VAL A 65 -8.25 0.23 0.01
CA VAL A 65 -7.96 -1.15 0.42
C VAL A 65 -9.28 -1.91 0.39
N GLU A 66 -9.34 -2.96 -0.42
CA GLU A 66 -10.44 -3.91 -0.44
C GLU A 66 -9.96 -5.23 0.16
N ASP A 67 -10.89 -6.00 0.73
CA ASP A 67 -10.58 -7.30 1.31
C ASP A 67 -10.04 -8.26 0.26
#